data_AF-A0A917AWY6-F1
#
_entry.id   AF-A0A917AWY6-F1
#
_cell.length_a   1.000
_cell.length_b   1.000
_cell.length_c   1.000
_cell.angle_alpha   90.00
_cell.angle_beta   90.00
_cell.angle_gamma   90.00
#
_symmetry.space_group_name_H-M   'P 1'
#
loop_
_entity.id
_entity.type
_entity.pdbx_description
1 polymer ?
#
loop_
_entity_poly.entity_id
_entity_poly.type
_entity_poly.pdbx_seq_one_letter_code
_entity_poly.pdbx_strand_id
1 'polypeptide(L)'
;MADAGQHRNRFADQVHGLLGRDPISPRELLNQARADLAQYHQVSVYEATVSALEPTGQGRFQATIDGAKVIADRVVLATGVRDQWPPIAGVDAHCGVDVHHCPACDGYKARGGTVVVLGAGEHVPAYAAELLDWAETVRIVTNPTDRAFDEAQRATLAEHGISVVEGVAQALIGLPGALEGLRLKDGTVVEAQKVFFSYSHHPTNDLALQLECELDDHGQIAVDGYQLTSVDGVYAAGDITPGMQLVSVAIAEGAVAGVACATSMRGHHTNEHAPSPAPPTRRFTMNR
;
A
#
# COMPACT_ATOMS: atom_id res chain seq x y z
N MET A 1 -4.00 -17.39 -8.81
CA MET A 1 -3.37 -16.30 -8.04
C MET A 1 -1.96 -16.74 -7.68
N ALA A 2 -0.94 -15.94 -7.99
CA ALA A 2 0.43 -16.12 -7.51
C ALA A 2 0.69 -15.04 -6.45
N ASP A 3 1.22 -15.43 -5.29
CA ASP A 3 1.49 -14.54 -4.17
C ASP A 3 2.88 -14.86 -3.59
N ALA A 4 3.76 -13.87 -3.52
CA ALA A 4 5.12 -14.02 -3.01
C ALA A 4 5.22 -13.93 -1.47
N GLY A 5 4.11 -13.73 -0.76
CA GLY A 5 4.06 -13.71 0.71
C GLY A 5 4.63 -12.44 1.36
N GLN A 6 4.89 -11.39 0.59
CA GLN A 6 5.51 -10.13 1.06
C GLN A 6 4.47 -9.01 1.24
N HIS A 7 3.38 -9.27 1.99
CA HIS A 7 2.29 -8.30 2.20
C HIS A 7 2.79 -7.05 2.92
N ARG A 8 2.37 -5.85 2.49
CA ARG A 8 2.87 -4.56 3.00
C ARG A 8 2.69 -4.40 4.51
N ASN A 9 1.50 -4.71 5.01
CA ASN A 9 1.15 -4.58 6.43
C ASN A 9 1.53 -5.81 7.29
N ARG A 10 2.39 -6.72 6.81
CA ARG A 10 2.78 -7.94 7.55
C ARG A 10 3.46 -7.69 8.90
N PHE A 11 3.98 -6.47 9.09
CA PHE A 11 4.61 -6.04 10.35
C PHE A 11 3.61 -5.46 11.35
N ALA A 12 2.40 -5.09 10.91
CA ALA A 12 1.38 -4.55 11.80
C ALA A 12 0.72 -5.68 12.60
N ASP A 13 0.46 -5.42 13.88
CA ASP A 13 -0.27 -6.37 14.73
C ASP A 13 -1.76 -6.44 14.37
N GLN A 14 -2.33 -5.32 13.94
CA GLN A 14 -3.77 -5.15 13.72
C GLN A 14 -4.04 -4.30 12.48
N VAL A 15 -5.12 -4.65 11.78
CA VAL A 15 -5.79 -3.84 10.77
C VAL A 15 -6.95 -3.14 11.45
N HIS A 16 -7.04 -1.83 11.24
CA HIS A 16 -8.13 -0.99 11.72
C HIS A 16 -8.97 -0.44 10.55
N GLY A 17 -10.16 0.07 10.86
CA GLY A 17 -11.04 0.68 9.85
C GLY A 17 -11.70 -0.31 8.88
N LEU A 18 -11.71 -1.61 9.20
CA LEU A 18 -12.37 -2.64 8.42
C LEU A 18 -13.68 -3.08 9.08
N LEU A 19 -14.81 -2.64 8.51
CA LEU A 19 -16.15 -2.91 9.06
C LEU A 19 -16.38 -4.41 9.29
N GLY A 20 -16.81 -4.77 10.50
CA GLY A 20 -17.10 -6.15 10.91
C GLY A 20 -15.87 -7.01 11.21
N ARG A 21 -14.66 -6.42 11.14
CA ARG A 21 -13.37 -7.08 11.40
C ARG A 21 -12.41 -6.20 12.21
N ASP A 22 -12.85 -5.10 12.81
CA ASP A 22 -11.96 -4.19 13.54
C ASP A 22 -11.94 -4.49 15.06
N PRO A 23 -10.78 -4.79 15.68
CA PRO A 23 -9.49 -5.07 15.04
C PRO A 23 -9.34 -6.54 14.61
N ILE A 24 -8.52 -6.79 13.58
CA ILE A 24 -8.09 -8.14 13.16
C ILE A 24 -6.61 -8.12 12.79
N SER A 25 -5.88 -9.21 13.05
CA SER A 25 -4.49 -9.26 12.57
C SER A 25 -4.43 -9.41 11.05
N PRO A 26 -3.44 -8.80 10.35
CA PRO A 26 -3.28 -8.97 8.90
C PRO A 26 -3.22 -10.44 8.46
N ARG A 27 -2.52 -11.27 9.24
CA ARG A 27 -2.41 -12.71 9.00
C ARG A 27 -3.72 -13.46 9.15
N GLU A 28 -4.52 -13.14 10.17
CA GLU A 28 -5.83 -13.75 10.35
C GLU A 28 -6.81 -13.35 9.24
N LEU A 29 -6.80 -12.06 8.85
CA LEU A 29 -7.59 -11.57 7.73
C LEU A 29 -7.25 -12.32 6.44
N LEU A 30 -5.96 -12.49 6.13
CA LEU A 30 -5.51 -13.23 4.95
C LEU A 30 -5.87 -14.71 5.01
N ASN A 31 -5.71 -15.34 6.17
CA ASN A 31 -6.07 -16.75 6.36
C ASN A 31 -7.57 -16.99 6.14
N GLN A 32 -8.42 -16.10 6.67
CA GLN A 32 -9.86 -16.17 6.45
C GLN A 32 -10.20 -15.98 4.96
N ALA A 33 -9.60 -14.98 4.30
CA ALA A 33 -9.81 -14.76 2.87
C ALA A 33 -9.40 -15.98 2.02
N ARG A 34 -8.28 -16.63 2.34
CA ARG A 34 -7.86 -17.88 1.68
C ARG A 34 -8.81 -19.04 1.94
N ALA A 35 -9.32 -19.17 3.16
CA ALA A 35 -10.30 -20.19 3.51
C ALA A 35 -11.62 -19.99 2.75
N ASP A 36 -12.06 -18.75 2.58
CA ASP A 36 -13.25 -18.40 1.79
C ASP A 36 -13.05 -18.71 0.31
N LEU A 37 -11.87 -18.39 -0.25
CA LEU A 37 -11.51 -18.73 -1.64
C LEU A 37 -11.44 -20.24 -1.89
N ALA A 38 -11.02 -21.04 -0.91
CA ALA A 38 -10.90 -22.50 -1.03
C ALA A 38 -12.25 -23.20 -1.28
N GLN A 39 -13.38 -22.52 -1.04
CA GLN A 39 -14.72 -23.02 -1.35
C GLN A 39 -14.99 -23.05 -2.87
N TYR A 40 -14.21 -22.33 -3.67
CA TYR A 40 -14.36 -22.22 -5.13
C TYR A 40 -13.29 -23.05 -5.85
N HIS A 41 -13.68 -24.23 -6.35
CA HIS A 41 -12.75 -25.19 -6.98
C HIS A 41 -12.06 -24.69 -8.26
N GLN A 42 -12.51 -23.58 -8.84
CA GLN A 42 -11.86 -22.97 -10.01
C GLN A 42 -10.71 -22.03 -9.63
N VAL A 43 -10.53 -21.72 -8.34
CA VAL A 43 -9.46 -20.85 -7.86
C VAL A 43 -8.27 -21.69 -7.46
N SER A 44 -7.12 -21.43 -8.08
CA SER A 44 -5.83 -21.99 -7.67
C SER A 44 -4.95 -20.87 -7.12
N VAL A 45 -4.31 -21.14 -5.98
CA VAL A 45 -3.44 -20.20 -5.29
C VAL A 45 -2.05 -20.83 -5.16
N TYR A 46 -1.04 -20.08 -5.59
CA TYR A 46 0.36 -20.49 -5.60
C TYR A 46 1.15 -19.52 -4.73
N GLU A 47 1.92 -20.04 -3.78
CA GLU A 47 2.98 -19.28 -3.13
C GLU A 47 4.16 -19.25 -4.09
N ALA A 48 4.26 -18.17 -4.86
CA ALA A 48 5.14 -18.09 -6.03
C ALA A 48 5.37 -16.64 -6.44
N THR A 49 6.48 -16.39 -7.15
CA THR A 49 6.81 -15.06 -7.69
C THR A 49 6.61 -15.05 -9.21
N VAL A 50 5.92 -14.02 -9.71
CA VAL A 50 5.84 -13.74 -11.15
C VAL A 50 7.04 -12.86 -11.51
N SER A 51 7.96 -13.37 -12.34
CA SER A 51 9.17 -12.64 -12.73
C SER A 51 9.05 -11.94 -14.08
N ALA A 52 8.14 -12.40 -14.93
CA ALA A 52 7.89 -11.82 -16.24
C ALA A 52 6.42 -11.93 -16.66
N LEU A 53 5.95 -10.94 -17.41
CA LEU A 53 4.61 -10.89 -17.97
C LEU A 53 4.63 -10.24 -19.35
N GLU A 54 4.25 -11.00 -20.38
CA GLU A 54 4.39 -10.60 -21.79
C GLU A 54 3.08 -10.80 -22.57
N PRO A 55 2.73 -9.94 -23.53
CA PRO A 55 1.62 -10.20 -24.44
C PRO A 55 1.99 -11.28 -25.45
N THR A 56 1.03 -12.16 -25.79
CA THR A 56 1.26 -13.25 -26.77
C THR A 56 0.73 -12.96 -28.17
N GLY A 57 0.25 -11.73 -28.44
CA GLY A 57 -0.28 -11.33 -29.75
C GLY A 57 -1.70 -11.79 -30.09
N GLN A 58 -2.47 -12.31 -29.11
CA GLN A 58 -3.85 -12.80 -29.30
C GLN A 58 -4.82 -12.30 -28.19
N GLY A 59 -4.54 -11.13 -27.61
CA GLY A 59 -5.29 -10.64 -26.44
C GLY A 59 -5.14 -11.54 -25.20
N ARG A 60 -4.00 -12.24 -25.10
CA ARG A 60 -3.62 -13.11 -23.99
C ARG A 60 -2.23 -12.75 -23.51
N PHE A 61 -1.90 -13.22 -22.30
CA PHE A 61 -0.69 -12.91 -21.58
C PHE A 61 0.04 -14.19 -21.18
N GLN A 62 1.37 -14.17 -21.23
CA GLN A 62 2.23 -15.22 -20.71
C GLN A 62 2.91 -14.71 -19.45
N ALA A 63 2.60 -15.33 -18.31
CA ALA A 63 3.30 -15.11 -17.05
C ALA A 63 4.41 -16.16 -16.88
N THR A 64 5.57 -15.75 -16.38
CA THR A 64 6.60 -16.66 -15.88
C THR A 64 6.54 -16.68 -14.36
N ILE A 65 6.14 -17.81 -13.80
CA ILE A 65 5.90 -18.06 -12.37
C ILE A 65 6.92 -19.08 -11.90
N ASP A 66 7.89 -18.67 -11.09
CA ASP A 66 9.02 -19.50 -10.63
C ASP A 66 9.68 -20.31 -11.77
N GLY A 67 9.82 -19.68 -12.95
CA GLY A 67 10.39 -20.28 -14.15
C GLY A 67 9.42 -21.09 -15.02
N ALA A 68 8.22 -21.41 -14.54
CA ALA A 68 7.17 -22.05 -15.33
C ALA A 68 6.34 -21.00 -16.11
N LYS A 69 5.99 -21.31 -17.36
CA LYS A 69 5.18 -20.42 -18.20
C LYS A 69 3.70 -20.78 -18.11
N VAL A 70 2.86 -19.78 -17.87
CA VAL A 70 1.40 -19.91 -17.79
C VAL A 70 0.75 -18.89 -18.72
N ILE A 71 -0.27 -19.33 -19.46
CA ILE A 71 -1.07 -18.44 -20.31
C ILE A 71 -2.33 -18.01 -19.56
N ALA A 72 -2.62 -16.72 -19.59
CA ALA A 72 -3.82 -16.13 -19.02
C ALA A 72 -4.56 -15.28 -20.07
N ASP A 73 -5.89 -15.33 -20.06
CA ASP A 73 -6.70 -14.47 -20.93
C ASP A 73 -6.80 -13.04 -20.41
N ARG A 74 -6.70 -12.85 -19.09
CA ARG A 74 -6.73 -11.55 -18.40
C ARG A 74 -5.76 -11.56 -17.24
N VAL A 75 -5.32 -10.36 -16.85
CA VAL A 75 -4.43 -10.16 -15.70
C VAL A 75 -5.06 -9.16 -14.74
N VAL A 76 -4.93 -9.42 -13.43
CA VAL A 76 -5.16 -8.42 -12.39
C VAL A 76 -3.85 -8.24 -11.63
N LEU A 77 -3.26 -7.04 -11.69
CA LEU A 77 -2.06 -6.65 -10.97
C LEU A 77 -2.46 -6.08 -9.60
N ALA A 78 -2.15 -6.82 -8.54
CA ALA A 78 -2.38 -6.40 -7.15
C ALA A 78 -1.07 -6.50 -6.35
N THR A 79 0.02 -5.97 -6.92
CA THR A 79 1.40 -6.13 -6.43
C THR A 79 1.79 -5.15 -5.32
N GLY A 80 0.92 -4.19 -5.03
CA GLY A 80 1.08 -3.20 -3.95
C GLY A 80 2.34 -2.33 -4.08
N VAL A 81 2.76 -1.76 -2.96
CA VAL A 81 3.97 -0.93 -2.85
C VAL A 81 4.90 -1.44 -1.76
N ARG A 82 6.14 -0.96 -1.77
CA ARG A 82 7.15 -1.19 -0.72
C ARG A 82 7.51 0.13 -0.05
N ASP A 83 7.38 0.19 1.26
CA ASP A 83 7.76 1.35 2.06
C ASP A 83 9.29 1.46 2.17
N GLN A 84 9.83 2.67 2.02
CA GLN A 84 11.19 2.97 2.45
C GLN A 84 11.20 3.23 3.95
N TRP A 85 11.87 2.35 4.70
CA TRP A 85 12.00 2.50 6.15
C TRP A 85 13.07 3.54 6.51
N PRO A 86 12.89 4.29 7.61
CA PRO A 86 13.94 5.15 8.13
C PRO A 86 15.21 4.34 8.43
N PRO A 87 16.40 4.76 7.98
CA PRO A 87 17.66 4.01 8.18
C PRO A 87 18.22 4.23 9.59
N ILE A 88 17.41 3.91 10.61
CA ILE A 88 17.65 4.16 12.04
C ILE A 88 17.74 2.81 12.75
N ALA A 89 18.73 2.66 13.64
CA ALA A 89 18.88 1.42 14.39
C ALA A 89 17.63 1.16 15.27
N GLY A 90 17.11 -0.07 15.22
CA GLY A 90 15.94 -0.50 15.99
C GLY A 90 14.61 -0.45 15.24
N VAL A 91 14.53 0.21 14.07
CA VAL A 91 13.26 0.33 13.32
C VAL A 91 12.62 -1.02 13.03
N ASP A 92 13.40 -2.01 12.57
CA ASP A 92 12.88 -3.35 12.26
C ASP A 92 12.18 -4.03 13.44
N ALA A 93 12.64 -3.78 14.67
CA ALA A 93 12.08 -4.37 15.88
C ALA A 93 10.81 -3.64 16.37
N HIS A 94 10.69 -2.35 16.08
CA HIS A 94 9.56 -1.51 16.50
C HIS A 94 8.48 -1.34 15.42
N CYS A 95 8.78 -1.74 14.18
CA CYS A 95 7.89 -1.65 13.04
C CYS A 95 6.53 -2.32 13.32
N GLY A 96 5.44 -1.57 13.15
CA GLY A 96 4.06 -2.04 13.40
C GLY A 96 3.67 -2.13 14.87
N VAL A 97 4.59 -1.83 15.79
CA VAL A 97 4.36 -1.77 17.24
C VAL A 97 4.40 -0.31 17.72
N ASP A 98 5.56 0.33 17.56
CA ASP A 98 5.78 1.74 17.93
C ASP A 98 6.12 2.63 16.74
N VAL A 99 6.55 2.05 15.63
CA VAL A 99 6.92 2.76 14.40
C VAL A 99 5.88 2.49 13.32
N HIS A 100 5.26 3.55 12.82
CA HIS A 100 4.11 3.51 11.91
C HIS A 100 4.27 4.48 10.74
N HIS A 101 3.61 4.22 9.61
CA HIS A 101 3.63 5.12 8.45
C HIS A 101 2.30 5.84 8.22
N CYS A 102 1.19 5.30 8.76
CA CYS A 102 -0.17 5.71 8.45
C CYS A 102 -0.91 6.19 9.72
N PRO A 103 -1.11 7.50 9.89
CA PRO A 103 -1.89 8.04 11.01
C PRO A 103 -3.34 7.53 11.03
N ALA A 104 -4.00 7.46 9.87
CA ALA A 104 -5.36 6.88 9.77
C ALA A 104 -5.45 5.40 10.22
N CYS A 105 -4.35 4.65 10.14
CA CYS A 105 -4.29 3.24 10.48
C CYS A 105 -3.96 3.04 11.97
N ASP A 106 -2.97 3.77 12.47
CA ASP A 106 -2.34 3.50 13.77
C ASP A 106 -2.37 4.71 14.73
N GLY A 107 -2.86 5.87 14.31
CA GLY A 107 -2.92 7.11 15.09
C GLY A 107 -3.65 6.93 16.42
N TYR A 108 -4.73 6.15 16.45
CA TYR A 108 -5.44 5.83 17.69
C TYR A 108 -4.56 5.13 18.75
N LYS A 109 -3.52 4.39 18.34
CA LYS A 109 -2.56 3.76 19.26
C LYS A 109 -1.64 4.78 19.93
N ALA A 110 -1.54 5.99 19.39
CA ALA A 110 -0.75 7.09 19.95
C ALA A 110 -1.56 7.98 20.91
N ARG A 111 -2.83 7.63 21.20
CA ARG A 111 -3.73 8.48 21.99
C ARG A 111 -3.16 8.86 23.36
N GLY A 112 -3.19 10.14 23.70
CA GLY A 112 -2.68 10.67 24.96
C GLY A 112 -1.18 10.43 25.19
N GLY A 113 -0.44 10.10 24.12
CA GLY A 113 0.98 9.84 24.19
C GLY A 113 1.82 10.89 23.47
N THR A 114 3.12 10.68 23.54
CA THR A 114 4.13 11.50 22.85
C THR A 114 4.52 10.86 21.51
N VAL A 115 4.37 11.62 20.43
CA VAL A 115 4.69 11.18 19.06
C VAL A 115 5.87 11.98 18.50
N VAL A 116 6.78 11.27 17.83
CA VAL A 116 7.77 11.86 16.93
C VAL A 116 7.43 11.52 15.48
N VAL A 117 7.35 12.54 14.63
CA VAL A 117 7.29 12.41 13.17
C VAL A 117 8.69 12.56 12.60
N LEU A 118 9.16 11.52 11.90
CA LEU A 118 10.39 11.56 11.11
C LEU A 118 10.06 11.97 9.67
N GLY A 119 10.57 13.12 9.23
CA GLY A 119 10.41 13.52 7.85
C GLY A 119 10.68 15.00 7.60
N ALA A 120 10.74 15.34 6.32
CA ALA A 120 10.85 16.70 5.80
C ALA A 120 9.98 16.87 4.54
N GLY A 121 9.77 18.11 4.10
CA GLY A 121 8.99 18.42 2.90
C GLY A 121 7.66 19.10 3.19
N GLU A 122 7.00 19.56 2.13
CA GLU A 122 5.82 20.43 2.23
C GLU A 122 4.60 19.74 2.85
N HIS A 123 4.51 18.41 2.77
CA HIS A 123 3.39 17.63 3.31
C HIS A 123 3.52 17.31 4.81
N VAL A 124 4.73 17.34 5.36
CA VAL A 124 5.01 16.93 6.74
C VAL A 124 4.25 17.75 7.79
N PRO A 125 4.05 19.07 7.65
CA PRO A 125 3.27 19.82 8.63
C PRO A 125 1.82 19.35 8.74
N ALA A 126 1.16 19.08 7.61
CA ALA A 126 -0.20 18.54 7.59
C ALA A 126 -0.24 17.12 8.19
N TYR A 127 0.71 16.27 7.81
CA TYR A 127 0.85 14.91 8.35
C TYR A 127 1.05 14.91 9.88
N ALA A 128 1.89 15.81 10.41
CA ALA A 128 2.10 15.94 11.83
C ALA A 128 0.87 16.49 12.57
N ALA A 129 0.15 17.43 11.95
CA ALA A 129 -1.08 17.97 12.52
C ALA A 129 -2.20 16.93 12.63
N GLU A 130 -2.31 15.99 11.67
CA GLU A 130 -3.28 14.88 11.75
C GLU A 130 -3.11 14.06 13.04
N LEU A 131 -1.87 13.88 13.50
CA LEU A 131 -1.58 13.11 14.71
C LEU A 131 -2.08 13.79 16.01
N LEU A 132 -2.37 15.09 15.98
CA LEU A 132 -2.95 15.82 17.12
C LEU A 132 -4.40 15.39 17.43
N ASP A 133 -5.08 14.71 16.49
CA ASP A 133 -6.40 14.12 16.76
C ASP A 133 -6.34 13.02 17.84
N TRP A 134 -5.15 12.46 18.10
CA TRP A 134 -4.94 11.40 19.08
C TRP A 134 -3.87 11.75 20.11
N ALA A 135 -2.69 12.17 19.68
CA ALA A 135 -1.53 12.37 20.52
C ALA A 135 -1.65 13.59 21.44
N GLU A 136 -1.08 13.50 22.65
CA GLU A 136 -0.98 14.65 23.55
C GLU A 136 0.14 15.60 23.12
N THR A 137 1.23 15.05 22.59
CA THR A 137 2.37 15.82 22.11
C THR A 137 2.85 15.28 20.77
N VAL A 138 3.06 16.16 19.81
CA VAL A 138 3.66 15.83 18.51
C VAL A 138 4.93 16.66 18.32
N ARG A 139 6.01 16.00 17.90
CA ARG A 139 7.28 16.63 17.53
C ARG A 139 7.69 16.17 16.15
N ILE A 140 8.29 17.05 15.35
CA ILE A 140 8.94 16.67 14.10
C ILE A 140 10.43 16.58 14.34
N VAL A 141 11.06 15.50 13.88
CA VAL A 141 12.52 15.38 13.78
C VAL A 141 12.88 15.38 12.29
N THR A 142 13.68 16.36 11.88
CA THR A 142 14.11 16.55 10.49
C THR A 142 15.63 16.62 10.40
N ASN A 143 16.20 16.05 9.35
CA ASN A 143 17.66 16.06 9.14
C ASN A 143 18.08 17.45 8.63
N PRO A 144 19.16 18.06 9.17
CA PRO A 144 19.67 19.35 8.66
C PRO A 144 20.00 19.38 7.16
N THR A 145 20.21 18.23 6.52
CA THR A 145 20.45 18.17 5.06
C THR A 145 19.18 18.14 4.22
N ASP A 146 18.02 17.94 4.84
CA ASP A 146 16.73 17.91 4.14
C ASP A 146 16.25 19.33 3.83
N ARG A 147 15.19 19.44 3.01
CA ARG A 147 14.57 20.73 2.73
C ARG A 147 14.00 21.32 4.03
N ALA A 148 14.53 22.48 4.41
CA ALA A 148 14.07 23.20 5.58
C ALA A 148 12.62 23.67 5.42
N PHE A 149 11.87 23.65 6.52
CA PHE A 149 10.56 24.30 6.59
C PHE A 149 10.72 25.81 6.48
N ASP A 150 9.87 26.43 5.67
CA ASP A 150 9.80 27.88 5.55
C ASP A 150 9.17 28.53 6.80
N GLU A 151 9.20 29.86 6.84
CA GLU A 151 8.71 30.63 7.99
C GLU A 151 7.21 30.41 8.23
N ALA A 152 6.41 30.28 7.16
CA ALA A 152 4.97 30.08 7.28
C ALA A 152 4.67 28.69 7.85
N GLN A 153 5.36 27.66 7.37
CA GLN A 153 5.26 26.29 7.88
C GLN A 153 5.66 26.22 9.35
N ARG A 154 6.76 26.87 9.75
CA ARG A 154 7.20 26.92 11.16
C ARG A 154 6.21 27.66 12.04
N ALA A 155 5.63 28.77 11.56
CA ALA A 155 4.59 29.49 12.28
C ALA A 155 3.35 28.61 12.49
N THR A 156 2.85 27.93 11.45
CA THR A 156 1.70 27.02 11.56
C THR A 156 1.98 25.87 12.53
N LEU A 157 3.16 25.27 12.48
CA LEU A 157 3.55 24.22 13.42
C LEU A 157 3.56 24.72 14.86
N ALA A 158 4.14 25.90 15.10
CA ALA A 158 4.19 26.52 16.43
C ALA A 158 2.79 26.88 16.96
N GLU A 159 1.88 27.37 16.12
CA GLU A 159 0.48 27.63 16.47
C GLU A 159 -0.25 26.37 16.97
N HIS A 160 0.12 25.20 16.46
CA HIS A 160 -0.42 23.91 16.87
C HIS A 160 0.41 23.23 17.98
N GLY A 161 1.42 23.92 18.53
CA GLY A 161 2.29 23.36 19.57
C GLY A 161 3.24 22.25 19.09
N ILE A 162 3.42 22.11 17.77
CA ILE A 162 4.30 21.09 17.18
C ILE A 162 5.72 21.64 17.13
N SER A 163 6.62 21.08 17.93
CA SER A 163 8.04 21.46 17.92
C SER A 163 8.80 20.79 16.77
N VAL A 164 9.67 21.53 16.10
CA VAL A 164 10.62 20.98 15.11
C VAL A 164 12.00 20.85 15.75
N VAL A 165 12.56 19.65 15.72
CA VAL A 165 13.90 19.32 16.20
C VAL A 165 14.77 18.99 14.99
N GLU A 166 15.81 19.79 14.77
CA GLU A 166 16.78 19.55 13.71
C GLU A 166 17.89 18.63 14.21
N GLY A 167 18.02 17.46 13.58
CA GLY A 167 19.08 16.51 13.91
C GLY A 167 18.97 15.19 13.16
N VAL A 168 20.11 14.50 13.06
CA VAL A 168 20.17 13.19 12.39
C VAL A 168 19.74 12.11 13.38
N ALA A 169 18.56 11.54 13.18
CA ALA A 169 18.06 10.40 13.92
C ALA A 169 18.97 9.16 13.72
N GLN A 170 19.37 8.49 14.81
CA GLN A 170 20.36 7.40 14.76
C GLN A 170 19.85 6.08 15.34
N ALA A 171 19.12 6.10 16.45
CA ALA A 171 18.62 4.88 17.08
C ALA A 171 17.33 5.11 17.88
N LEU A 172 16.42 4.14 17.86
CA LEU A 172 15.32 4.05 18.81
C LEU A 172 15.82 3.59 20.18
N ILE A 173 15.19 4.07 21.25
CA ILE A 173 15.50 3.74 22.64
C ILE A 173 14.26 3.12 23.28
N GLY A 174 14.43 1.97 23.93
CA GLY A 174 13.36 1.22 24.58
C GLY A 174 13.21 -0.16 23.96
N LEU A 175 12.27 -0.93 24.50
CA LEU A 175 11.85 -2.21 23.92
C LEU A 175 10.59 -2.00 23.07
N PRO A 176 10.31 -2.87 22.08
CA PRO A 176 9.04 -2.81 21.36
C PRO A 176 7.84 -2.86 22.32
N GLY A 177 6.91 -1.91 22.18
CA GLY A 177 5.76 -1.70 23.06
C GLY A 177 6.06 -0.81 24.27
N ALA A 178 7.32 -0.44 24.47
CA ALA A 178 7.82 0.44 25.54
C ALA A 178 8.90 1.37 24.97
N LEU A 179 8.63 2.00 23.82
CA LEU A 179 9.51 3.02 23.26
C LEU A 179 9.60 4.20 24.22
N GLU A 180 10.83 4.62 24.51
CA GLU A 180 11.15 5.75 25.39
C GLU A 180 11.57 6.98 24.58
N GLY A 181 12.15 6.78 23.39
CA GLY A 181 12.51 7.88 22.52
C GLY A 181 13.40 7.53 21.35
N LEU A 182 13.98 8.59 20.78
CA LEU A 182 14.86 8.56 19.63
C LEU A 182 16.17 9.29 19.96
N ARG A 183 17.30 8.63 19.77
CA ARG A 183 18.63 9.23 19.89
C ARG A 183 19.04 9.87 18.58
N LEU A 184 19.45 11.13 18.65
CA LEU A 184 20.09 11.86 17.56
C LEU A 184 21.62 11.64 17.58
N LYS A 185 22.28 11.91 16.45
CA LYS A 185 23.73 11.69 16.26
C LYS A 185 24.60 12.50 17.22
N ASP A 186 24.12 13.63 17.71
CA ASP A 186 24.80 14.48 18.70
C ASP A 186 24.66 13.95 20.14
N GLY A 187 23.91 12.87 20.34
CA GLY A 187 23.62 12.27 21.64
C GLY A 187 22.33 12.77 22.29
N THR A 188 21.66 13.79 21.72
CA THR A 188 20.36 14.27 22.19
C THR A 188 19.32 13.16 22.12
N VAL A 189 18.48 13.07 23.14
CA VAL A 189 17.35 12.12 23.18
C VAL A 189 16.05 12.89 23.08
N VAL A 190 15.27 12.60 22.05
CA VAL A 190 13.91 13.10 21.86
C VAL A 190 12.95 12.07 22.40
N GLU A 191 12.18 12.42 23.42
CA GLU A 191 11.17 11.55 24.00
C GLU A 191 10.09 11.21 22.96
N ALA A 192 9.76 9.92 22.86
CA ALA A 192 8.75 9.40 21.95
C ALA A 192 8.22 8.06 22.48
N GLN A 193 6.90 7.93 22.52
CA GLN A 193 6.22 6.66 22.76
C GLN A 193 5.78 6.00 21.45
N LYS A 194 5.58 6.80 20.40
CA LYS A 194 5.37 6.34 19.03
C LYS A 194 6.17 7.20 18.05
N VAL A 195 6.59 6.58 16.96
CA VAL A 195 7.25 7.23 15.85
C VAL A 195 6.40 7.03 14.61
N PHE A 196 6.09 8.13 13.93
CA PHE A 196 5.48 8.11 12.61
C PHE A 196 6.50 8.59 11.59
N PHE A 197 6.45 8.08 10.37
CA PHE A 197 7.35 8.53 9.32
C PHE A 197 6.61 8.72 8.01
N SER A 198 7.10 9.67 7.22
CA SER A 198 6.62 9.91 5.86
C SER A 198 7.81 9.94 4.91
N TYR A 199 8.22 8.74 4.47
CA TYR A 199 9.27 8.51 3.47
C TYR A 199 8.64 8.06 2.14
N SER A 200 9.48 7.86 1.12
CA SER A 200 9.03 7.41 -0.19
C SER A 200 8.42 6.00 -0.15
N HIS A 201 7.40 5.79 -0.98
CA HIS A 201 6.90 4.46 -1.33
C HIS A 201 7.43 4.09 -2.72
N HIS A 202 7.71 2.80 -2.92
CA HIS A 202 8.13 2.26 -4.21
C HIS A 202 7.03 1.32 -4.74
N PRO A 203 6.21 1.77 -5.70
CA PRO A 203 5.25 0.89 -6.36
C PRO A 203 5.93 -0.34 -6.98
N THR A 204 5.33 -1.51 -6.79
CA THR A 204 5.85 -2.77 -7.36
C THR A 204 5.33 -2.93 -8.79
N ASN A 205 5.79 -2.05 -9.69
CA ASN A 205 5.24 -1.84 -11.03
C ASN A 205 6.03 -2.53 -12.16
N ASP A 206 7.06 -3.32 -11.85
CA ASP A 206 7.91 -3.98 -12.86
C ASP A 206 7.12 -4.76 -13.92
N LEU A 207 6.08 -5.50 -13.51
CA LEU A 207 5.22 -6.26 -14.42
C LEU A 207 4.33 -5.36 -15.29
N ALA A 208 3.94 -4.18 -14.78
CA ALA A 208 3.17 -3.20 -15.52
C ALA A 208 4.04 -2.53 -16.59
N LEU A 209 5.30 -2.22 -16.26
CA LEU A 209 6.29 -1.70 -17.21
C LEU A 209 6.57 -2.69 -18.35
N GLN A 210 6.67 -3.99 -18.06
CA GLN A 210 6.84 -5.02 -19.09
C GLN A 210 5.66 -5.12 -20.05
N LEU A 211 4.45 -4.76 -19.58
CA LEU A 211 3.25 -4.68 -20.39
C LEU A 211 3.02 -3.30 -21.02
N GLU A 212 3.90 -2.33 -20.77
CA GLU A 212 3.78 -0.95 -21.23
C GLU A 212 2.50 -0.25 -20.71
N CYS A 213 2.04 -0.61 -19.50
CA CYS A 213 0.97 0.11 -18.82
C CYS A 213 1.38 1.55 -18.53
N GLU A 214 0.45 2.48 -18.69
CA GLU A 214 0.62 3.87 -18.28
C GLU A 214 0.73 3.96 -16.76
N LEU A 215 1.70 4.76 -16.29
CA LEU A 215 1.93 5.04 -14.89
C LEU A 215 1.75 6.54 -14.63
N ASP A 216 1.35 6.90 -13.42
CA ASP A 216 1.36 8.30 -12.98
C ASP A 216 2.78 8.77 -12.57
N ASP A 217 2.89 10.04 -12.18
CA ASP A 217 4.17 10.65 -11.75
C ASP A 217 4.75 10.01 -10.48
N HIS A 218 3.97 9.21 -9.76
CA HIS A 218 4.39 8.45 -8.57
C HIS A 218 4.74 7.00 -8.89
N GLY A 219 4.60 6.57 -10.15
CA GLY A 219 4.86 5.20 -10.60
C GLY A 219 3.72 4.23 -10.30
N GLN A 220 2.55 4.71 -9.89
CA GLN A 220 1.35 3.88 -9.70
C GLN A 220 0.69 3.63 -11.06
N ILE A 221 0.02 2.49 -11.22
CA ILE A 221 -0.61 2.10 -12.48
C ILE A 221 -1.88 2.92 -12.68
N ALA A 222 -1.93 3.72 -13.75
CA ALA A 222 -3.11 4.48 -14.11
C ALA A 222 -4.26 3.53 -14.47
N VAL A 223 -5.44 3.77 -13.88
CA VAL A 223 -6.64 2.96 -14.10
C VAL A 223 -7.88 3.82 -14.27
N ASP A 224 -8.88 3.29 -14.98
CA ASP A 224 -10.22 3.87 -15.04
C ASP A 224 -11.11 3.44 -13.85
N GLY A 225 -12.38 3.89 -13.85
CA GLY A 225 -13.34 3.54 -12.79
C GLY A 225 -13.75 2.06 -12.72
N TYR A 226 -13.29 1.22 -13.65
CA TYR A 226 -13.43 -0.23 -13.64
C TYR A 226 -12.13 -0.95 -13.31
N GLN A 227 -11.13 -0.21 -12.82
CA GLN A 227 -9.78 -0.70 -12.54
C GLN A 227 -9.03 -1.20 -13.78
N LEU A 228 -9.47 -0.84 -14.99
CA LEU A 228 -8.81 -1.19 -16.25
C LEU A 228 -7.62 -0.27 -16.48
N THR A 229 -6.47 -0.84 -16.83
CA THR A 229 -5.26 -0.08 -17.18
C THR A 229 -5.31 0.43 -18.62
N SER A 230 -4.27 1.12 -19.09
CA SER A 230 -4.13 1.47 -20.52
C SER A 230 -3.97 0.25 -21.45
N VAL A 231 -3.74 -0.94 -20.90
CA VAL A 231 -3.57 -2.18 -21.66
C VAL A 231 -4.82 -3.05 -21.55
N ASP A 232 -5.44 -3.31 -22.70
CA ASP A 232 -6.66 -4.11 -22.80
C ASP A 232 -6.52 -5.49 -22.15
N GLY A 233 -7.41 -5.80 -21.22
CA GLY A 233 -7.42 -7.08 -20.50
C GLY A 233 -6.48 -7.16 -19.30
N VAL A 234 -5.81 -6.05 -18.97
CA VAL A 234 -4.99 -5.88 -17.77
C VAL A 234 -5.68 -4.90 -16.83
N TYR A 235 -5.95 -5.36 -15.62
CA TYR A 235 -6.56 -4.58 -14.54
C TYR A 235 -5.54 -4.41 -13.40
N ALA A 236 -5.74 -3.41 -12.55
CA ALA A 236 -4.90 -3.22 -11.36
C ALA A 236 -5.73 -2.78 -10.14
N ALA A 237 -5.36 -3.22 -8.94
CA ALA A 237 -6.11 -2.90 -7.71
C ALA A 237 -5.22 -2.90 -6.45
N GLY A 238 -5.64 -2.15 -5.44
CA GLY A 238 -4.91 -1.95 -4.20
C GLY A 238 -3.81 -0.92 -4.36
N ASP A 239 -2.85 -0.90 -3.43
CA ASP A 239 -1.85 0.18 -3.31
C ASP A 239 -1.03 0.46 -4.59
N ILE A 240 -1.02 -0.46 -5.56
CA ILE A 240 -0.38 -0.28 -6.87
C ILE A 240 -1.10 0.74 -7.77
N THR A 241 -2.36 1.10 -7.49
CA THR A 241 -3.15 2.13 -8.20
C THR A 241 -3.19 3.45 -7.41
N PRO A 242 -3.40 4.60 -8.08
CA PRO A 242 -3.50 5.91 -7.43
C PRO A 242 -4.63 5.97 -6.40
N GLY A 243 -4.40 6.66 -5.28
CA GLY A 243 -5.42 6.93 -4.27
C GLY A 243 -5.06 6.50 -2.85
N MET A 244 -6.09 6.35 -2.01
CA MET A 244 -5.95 6.01 -0.59
C MET A 244 -5.54 4.56 -0.39
N GLN A 245 -4.43 4.35 0.32
CA GLN A 245 -3.85 3.01 0.54
C GLN A 245 -4.35 2.42 1.86
N LEU A 246 -5.59 1.93 1.85
CA LEU A 246 -6.25 1.29 2.99
C LEU A 246 -6.73 -0.11 2.61
N VAL A 247 -6.76 -1.04 3.58
CA VAL A 247 -7.26 -2.41 3.36
C VAL A 247 -8.68 -2.41 2.81
N SER A 248 -9.56 -1.54 3.32
CA SER A 248 -10.94 -1.41 2.86
C SER A 248 -11.04 -0.91 1.41
N VAL A 249 -10.16 0.00 1.00
CA VAL A 249 -10.06 0.51 -0.37
C VAL A 249 -9.54 -0.58 -1.30
N ALA A 250 -8.46 -1.28 -0.93
CA ALA A 250 -7.93 -2.40 -1.71
C ALA A 250 -8.95 -3.54 -1.90
N ILE A 251 -9.78 -3.83 -0.90
CA ILE A 251 -10.91 -4.78 -1.02
C ILE A 251 -11.94 -4.28 -2.04
N ALA A 252 -12.31 -2.99 -1.97
CA ALA A 252 -13.27 -2.40 -2.89
C ALA A 252 -12.77 -2.42 -4.34
N GLU A 253 -11.54 -1.97 -4.57
CA GLU A 253 -10.90 -1.97 -5.88
C GLU A 253 -10.73 -3.40 -6.42
N GLY A 254 -10.32 -4.35 -5.57
CA GLY A 254 -10.21 -5.76 -5.94
C GLY A 254 -11.55 -6.36 -6.38
N ALA A 255 -12.66 -5.97 -5.73
CA ALA A 255 -14.00 -6.37 -6.15
C ALA A 255 -14.38 -5.76 -7.51
N VAL A 256 -14.11 -4.48 -7.73
CA VAL A 256 -14.37 -3.81 -9.02
C VAL A 256 -13.56 -4.46 -10.14
N ALA A 257 -12.24 -4.63 -9.95
CA ALA A 257 -11.35 -5.27 -10.92
C ALA A 257 -11.78 -6.70 -11.23
N GLY A 258 -12.14 -7.48 -10.21
CA GLY A 258 -12.60 -8.87 -10.37
C GLY A 258 -13.88 -8.97 -11.20
N VAL A 259 -14.87 -8.11 -10.94
CA VAL A 259 -16.14 -8.09 -11.69
C VAL A 259 -15.93 -7.61 -13.13
N ALA A 260 -15.15 -6.54 -13.33
CA ALA A 260 -14.85 -6.00 -14.65
C ALA A 260 -14.08 -7.00 -15.51
N CYS A 261 -13.05 -7.64 -14.93
CA CYS A 261 -12.27 -8.71 -15.55
C CYS A 261 -13.14 -9.90 -15.95
N ALA A 262 -14.00 -10.39 -15.05
CA ALA A 262 -14.90 -11.49 -15.36
C ALA A 262 -15.94 -11.13 -16.45
N THR A 263 -16.36 -9.87 -16.51
CA THR A 263 -17.34 -9.38 -17.50
C THR A 263 -16.72 -9.20 -18.88
N SER A 264 -15.46 -8.73 -18.96
CA SER A 264 -14.75 -8.59 -20.23
C SER A 264 -14.45 -9.93 -20.91
N MET A 265 -14.49 -11.03 -20.16
CA MET A 265 -14.41 -12.39 -20.70
C MET A 265 -15.72 -12.88 -21.35
N ARG A 266 -16.84 -12.19 -21.11
CA ARG A 266 -18.18 -12.58 -21.62
C ARG A 266 -18.58 -11.82 -22.88
N GLY A 267 -17.72 -10.95 -23.41
CA GLY A 267 -18.02 -10.20 -24.63
C GLY A 267 -18.90 -8.97 -24.42
N HIS A 268 -19.09 -8.52 -23.18
CA HIS A 268 -19.69 -7.21 -22.94
C HIS A 268 -18.57 -6.17 -22.84
N HIS A 269 -18.60 -5.18 -23.73
CA HIS A 269 -17.70 -4.03 -23.70
C HIS A 269 -17.86 -3.32 -22.34
N THR A 270 -16.78 -3.25 -21.57
CA THR A 270 -16.71 -2.44 -20.33
C THR A 270 -16.43 -0.96 -20.63
N ASN A 271 -16.00 -0.65 -21.87
CA ASN A 271 -15.72 0.68 -22.41
C ASN A 271 -15.77 0.62 -23.97
N GLU A 272 -16.03 1.73 -24.66
CA GLU A 272 -16.02 1.90 -26.14
C GLU A 272 -14.71 1.46 -26.80
N HIS A 273 -13.61 1.36 -26.04
CA HIS A 273 -12.29 0.96 -26.55
C HIS A 273 -11.94 -0.52 -26.32
N ALA A 274 -12.79 -1.32 -25.67
CA ALA A 274 -12.47 -2.72 -25.38
C ALA A 274 -12.39 -3.60 -26.65
N PRO A 275 -11.47 -4.59 -26.70
CA PRO A 275 -11.25 -5.45 -27.86
C PRO A 275 -12.48 -6.32 -28.15
N SER A 276 -12.65 -6.75 -29.41
CA SER A 276 -13.84 -7.48 -29.84
C SER A 276 -14.07 -8.77 -29.02
N PRO A 277 -15.33 -9.09 -28.68
CA PRO A 277 -15.68 -10.29 -27.94
C PRO A 277 -15.14 -11.58 -28.56
N ALA A 278 -14.70 -12.52 -27.71
CA ALA A 278 -14.56 -13.92 -28.12
C ALA A 278 -15.95 -14.53 -28.41
N PRO A 279 -16.06 -15.50 -29.34
CA PRO A 279 -17.35 -16.06 -29.75
C PRO A 279 -18.15 -16.66 -28.59
N PRO A 280 -19.49 -16.59 -28.63
CA PRO A 280 -20.36 -16.95 -27.51
C PRO A 280 -20.17 -18.42 -27.08
N THR A 281 -20.04 -18.63 -25.77
CA THR A 281 -20.02 -19.97 -25.19
C THR A 281 -21.43 -20.55 -25.10
N ARG A 282 -21.54 -21.88 -25.09
CA ARG A 282 -22.79 -22.66 -25.17
C ARG A 282 -23.91 -22.28 -24.16
N ARG A 283 -23.61 -21.50 -23.11
CA ARG A 283 -24.58 -21.06 -22.10
C ARG A 283 -25.46 -19.87 -22.51
N PHE A 284 -25.11 -19.17 -23.60
CA PHE A 284 -25.88 -18.03 -24.12
C PHE A 284 -26.28 -18.25 -25.59
N THR A 285 -26.68 -19.48 -25.93
CA THR A 285 -27.43 -19.69 -27.17
C THR A 285 -28.81 -19.06 -26.98
N MET A 286 -29.00 -17.85 -27.50
CA MET A 286 -30.35 -17.40 -27.81
C MET A 286 -30.88 -18.38 -28.85
N ASN A 287 -31.81 -19.24 -28.44
CA ASN A 287 -32.71 -19.88 -29.39
C ASN A 287 -33.53 -18.77 -30.05
N ARG A 288 -33.11 -18.34 -31.24
CA ARG A 288 -33.95 -18.08 -32.42
C ARG A 288 -33.09 -17.63 -33.61
#